data_AF-A0A964TBH8-F1
#
_entry.id   AF-A0A964TBH8-F1
#
_cell.length_a   1.000
_cell.length_b   1.000
_cell.length_c   1.000
_cell.angle_alpha   90.00
_cell.angle_beta   90.00
_cell.angle_gamma   90.00
#
_symmetry.space_group_name_H-M   'P 1'
#
loop_
_entity.id
_entity.type
_entity.pdbx_description
1 polymer ?
#
loop_
_entity_poly.entity_id
_entity_poly.type
_entity_poly.pdbx_seq_one_letter_code
_entity_poly.pdbx_strand_id
1 'polypeptide(L)'
;MKDNNLPEYHQSIFHQLFEHAADIDCKLLLLNEILEIGDIKELPLLELLAVSEHPEIRKKALKVKQAFCEKFGIIPKNETKRLPMSLCFLYDEFNIKPSKVDKDLNMHFEVTLEIFNTDA
;
A
#
# COMPACT_ATOMS: atom_id res chain seq x y z
N MET A 1 13.95 2.47 25.33
CA MET A 1 14.76 2.34 24.11
C MET A 1 13.80 1.95 22.99
N LYS A 2 13.50 2.88 22.07
CA LYS A 2 12.71 2.62 20.87
C LYS A 2 13.71 2.59 19.72
N ASP A 3 14.20 1.41 19.38
CA ASP A 3 14.99 1.21 18.17
C ASP A 3 14.03 1.19 16.98
N ASN A 4 13.47 2.35 16.63
CA ASN A 4 12.33 2.46 15.71
C ASN A 4 12.74 3.08 14.37
N ASN A 5 13.62 2.43 13.61
CA ASN A 5 13.83 2.82 12.22
C ASN A 5 14.07 1.64 11.27
N LEU A 6 13.51 0.46 11.59
CA LEU A 6 13.45 -0.63 10.63
C LEU A 6 12.18 -0.51 9.78
N PRO A 7 12.28 -0.67 8.45
CA PRO A 7 11.14 -0.70 7.56
C PRO A 7 10.06 -1.71 8.01
N GLU A 8 8.80 -1.32 7.88
CA GLU A 8 7.66 -2.14 8.35
C GLU A 8 7.59 -3.52 7.69
N TYR A 9 8.13 -3.67 6.48
CA TYR A 9 8.19 -4.96 5.78
C TYR A 9 9.09 -6.00 6.47
N HIS A 10 10.01 -5.61 7.37
CA HIS A 10 10.78 -6.60 8.13
C HIS A 10 9.97 -7.30 9.22
N GLN A 11 8.77 -6.80 9.55
CA GLN A 11 7.86 -7.47 10.48
C GLN A 11 7.14 -8.66 9.83
N SER A 12 7.18 -8.75 8.50
CA SER A 12 6.64 -9.87 7.74
C SER A 12 7.58 -11.08 7.85
N ILE A 13 7.01 -12.23 8.19
CA ILE A 13 7.75 -13.51 8.15
C ILE A 13 8.04 -13.89 6.70
N PHE A 14 7.10 -13.56 5.79
CA PHE A 14 7.28 -13.82 4.37
C PHE A 14 8.44 -13.03 3.78
N HIS A 15 8.76 -11.84 4.29
CA HIS A 15 9.88 -11.05 3.79
C HIS A 15 11.20 -11.84 3.88
N GLN A 16 11.46 -12.48 5.01
CA GLN A 16 12.65 -13.33 5.21
C GLN A 16 12.65 -14.52 4.23
N LEU A 17 11.50 -15.15 4.02
CA LEU A 17 11.35 -16.25 3.07
C LEU A 17 11.58 -15.78 1.63
N PHE A 18 11.14 -14.56 1.28
CA PHE A 18 11.34 -13.95 -0.03
C PHE A 18 12.80 -13.61 -0.32
N GLU A 19 13.55 -13.15 0.68
CA GLU A 19 14.98 -12.85 0.54
C GLU A 19 15.79 -14.12 0.26
N HIS A 20 15.45 -15.23 0.93
CA HIS A 20 16.18 -16.49 0.81
C HIS A 20 15.67 -17.42 -0.30
N ALA A 21 14.52 -17.12 -0.90
CA ALA A 21 14.03 -17.86 -2.07
C ALA A 21 14.91 -17.59 -3.29
N ALA A 22 15.59 -18.62 -3.80
CA ALA A 22 16.41 -18.51 -5.01
C ALA A 22 15.55 -18.44 -6.28
N ASP A 23 14.45 -19.21 -6.32
CA ASP A 23 13.63 -19.38 -7.52
C ASP A 23 12.44 -18.42 -7.59
N ILE A 24 12.13 -17.98 -8.80
CA ILE A 24 10.98 -17.11 -9.08
C ILE A 24 9.67 -17.86 -8.77
N ASP A 25 9.58 -19.14 -9.12
CA ASP A 25 8.38 -19.95 -8.86
C ASP A 25 8.08 -20.06 -7.36
N CYS A 26 9.12 -20.23 -6.53
CA CYS A 26 9.00 -20.23 -5.08
C CYS A 26 8.48 -18.88 -4.56
N LYS A 27 8.99 -17.76 -5.09
CA LYS A 27 8.50 -16.41 -4.77
C LYS A 27 7.04 -16.21 -5.18
N LEU A 28 6.64 -16.72 -6.35
CA LEU A 28 5.24 -16.65 -6.81
C LEU A 28 4.32 -17.52 -5.96
N LEU A 29 4.79 -18.67 -5.47
CA LEU A 29 4.06 -19.52 -4.55
C LEU A 29 3.87 -18.81 -3.20
N LEU A 30 4.92 -18.21 -2.64
CA LEU A 30 4.84 -17.43 -1.41
C LEU A 30 3.82 -16.28 -1.51
N LEU A 31 3.70 -15.61 -2.67
CA LEU A 31 2.66 -14.61 -2.89
C LEU A 31 1.23 -15.17 -2.76
N ASN A 32 1.00 -16.43 -3.17
CA ASN A 32 -0.31 -17.07 -2.95
C ASN A 32 -0.53 -17.37 -1.47
N GLU A 33 0.49 -17.89 -0.78
CA GLU A 33 0.39 -18.21 0.64
C GLU A 33 0.12 -16.96 1.49
N ILE A 34 0.69 -15.80 1.13
CA ILE A 34 0.34 -14.52 1.78
C ILE A 34 -1.17 -14.25 1.68
N LEU A 35 -1.81 -14.53 0.55
CA LEU A 35 -3.25 -14.32 0.41
C LEU A 35 -4.07 -15.27 1.28
N GLU A 36 -3.64 -16.52 1.37
CA GLU A 36 -4.34 -17.58 2.11
C GLU A 36 -4.20 -17.41 3.63
N ILE A 37 -2.96 -17.33 4.12
CA ILE A 37 -2.62 -17.39 5.55
C ILE A 37 -1.98 -16.11 6.11
N GLY A 38 -1.74 -15.10 5.26
CA GLY A 38 -1.11 -13.84 5.70
C GLY A 38 -2.01 -12.96 6.57
N ASP A 39 -1.36 -12.06 7.30
CA ASP A 39 -1.98 -11.08 8.19
C ASP A 39 -1.69 -9.64 7.70
N ILE A 40 -2.35 -8.64 8.29
CA ILE A 40 -2.28 -7.22 7.90
C ILE A 40 -0.83 -6.71 7.81
N LYS A 41 0.10 -7.28 8.60
CA LYS A 41 1.54 -6.96 8.59
C LYS A 41 2.25 -7.30 7.27
N GLU A 42 1.61 -8.08 6.40
CA GLU A 42 2.14 -8.45 5.09
C GLU A 42 1.93 -7.36 4.03
N LEU A 43 1.07 -6.38 4.32
CA LEU A 43 0.76 -5.32 3.37
C LEU A 43 2.00 -4.52 2.93
N PRO A 44 2.90 -4.05 3.82
CA PRO A 44 4.12 -3.33 3.41
C PRO A 44 5.03 -4.15 2.50
N LEU A 45 5.11 -5.48 2.70
CA LEU A 45 5.85 -6.36 1.81
C LEU A 45 5.21 -6.41 0.41
N LEU A 46 3.88 -6.54 0.33
CA LEU A 46 3.18 -6.53 -0.95
C LEU A 46 3.35 -5.20 -1.70
N GLU A 47 3.42 -4.07 -0.98
CA GLU A 47 3.70 -2.76 -1.58
C GLU A 47 5.12 -2.68 -2.14
N LEU A 48 6.11 -3.21 -1.42
CA LEU A 48 7.49 -3.31 -1.89
C LEU A 48 7.58 -4.19 -3.16
N LEU A 49 6.94 -5.37 -3.13
CA LEU A 49 6.96 -6.31 -4.25
C LEU A 49 6.21 -5.78 -5.49
N ALA A 50 5.22 -4.90 -5.31
CA ALA A 50 4.54 -4.22 -6.40
C ALA A 50 5.42 -3.22 -7.17
N VAL A 51 6.56 -2.81 -6.62
CA VAL A 51 7.55 -1.93 -7.28
C VAL A 51 8.78 -2.73 -7.74
N SER A 52 8.80 -4.05 -7.54
CA SER A 52 9.93 -4.90 -7.92
C SER A 52 10.24 -4.87 -9.43
N GLU A 53 11.51 -5.05 -9.77
CA GLU A 53 11.99 -5.06 -11.17
C GLU A 53 11.42 -6.25 -11.96
N HIS A 54 11.24 -7.40 -11.29
CA HIS A 54 10.72 -8.62 -11.90
C HIS A 54 9.23 -8.48 -12.27
N PRO A 55 8.87 -8.48 -13.57
CA PRO A 55 7.52 -8.19 -14.02
C PRO A 55 6.48 -9.22 -13.55
N GLU A 56 6.88 -10.49 -13.41
CA GLU A 56 5.97 -11.54 -12.94
C GLU A 56 5.62 -11.39 -11.47
N ILE A 57 6.63 -11.17 -10.62
CA ILE A 57 6.46 -10.91 -9.18
C ILE A 57 5.62 -9.65 -9.01
N ARG A 58 5.95 -8.57 -9.72
CA ARG A 58 5.19 -7.31 -9.68
C ARG A 58 3.72 -7.50 -10.02
N LYS A 59 3.42 -8.15 -11.15
CA LYS A 59 2.04 -8.39 -11.60
C LYS A 59 1.27 -9.25 -10.59
N LYS A 60 1.92 -10.27 -10.04
CA LYS A 60 1.31 -11.16 -9.05
C LYS A 60 1.09 -10.44 -7.71
N ALA A 61 2.06 -9.67 -7.25
CA ALA A 61 2.00 -8.89 -6.01
C ALA A 61 0.88 -7.86 -6.05
N LEU A 62 0.68 -7.16 -7.17
CA LEU A 62 -0.45 -6.23 -7.35
C LEU A 62 -1.80 -6.94 -7.24
N LYS A 63 -1.96 -8.09 -7.90
CA LYS A 63 -3.20 -8.88 -7.81
C LYS A 63 -3.46 -9.37 -6.38
N VAL A 64 -2.42 -9.89 -5.73
CA VAL A 64 -2.51 -10.36 -4.35
C VAL A 64 -2.83 -9.21 -3.41
N LYS A 65 -2.16 -8.05 -3.56
CA LYS A 65 -2.46 -6.84 -2.78
C LYS A 65 -3.92 -6.42 -2.90
N GLN A 66 -4.47 -6.40 -4.11
CA GLN A 66 -5.88 -6.06 -4.33
C GLN A 66 -6.81 -7.04 -3.62
N ALA A 67 -6.63 -8.35 -3.84
CA ALA A 67 -7.43 -9.38 -3.18
C ALA A 67 -7.26 -9.38 -1.66
N PHE A 68 -6.06 -9.08 -1.17
CA PHE A 68 -5.74 -8.97 0.24
C PHE A 68 -6.47 -7.77 0.87
N CYS A 69 -6.41 -6.60 0.23
CA CYS A 69 -7.16 -5.42 0.66
C CYS A 69 -8.67 -5.69 0.69
N GLU A 70 -9.23 -6.37 -0.31
CA GLU A 70 -10.63 -6.78 -0.34
C GLU A 70 -10.98 -7.73 0.81
N LYS A 71 -10.14 -8.75 1.06
CA LYS A 71 -10.33 -9.74 2.16
C LYS A 71 -10.34 -9.08 3.54
N PHE A 72 -9.51 -8.08 3.77
CA PHE A 72 -9.38 -7.39 5.06
C PHE A 72 -10.17 -6.07 5.13
N GLY A 73 -10.94 -5.71 4.10
CA GLY A 73 -11.70 -4.46 4.05
C GLY A 73 -10.83 -3.20 4.10
N ILE A 74 -9.56 -3.31 3.70
CA ILE A 74 -8.60 -2.20 3.70
C ILE A 74 -8.82 -1.38 2.43
N ILE A 75 -9.25 -0.14 2.57
CA ILE A 75 -9.35 0.79 1.44
C ILE A 75 -7.94 1.32 1.16
N PRO A 76 -7.32 1.01 0.00
CA PRO A 76 -5.98 1.51 -0.30
C PRO A 76 -6.01 3.03 -0.40
N LYS A 77 -5.18 3.71 0.41
CA LYS A 77 -5.17 5.18 0.55
C LYS A 77 -4.75 5.94 -0.72
N ASN A 78 -4.11 5.28 -1.69
CA ASN A 78 -3.36 5.96 -2.76
C ASN A 78 -3.68 5.55 -4.21
N GLU A 79 -4.73 4.76 -4.46
CA GLU A 79 -5.25 4.71 -5.83
C GLU A 79 -6.16 5.92 -6.02
N THR A 80 -5.59 7.05 -6.45
CA THR A 80 -6.39 8.03 -7.19
C THR A 80 -7.06 7.25 -8.30
N LYS A 81 -8.35 6.93 -8.15
CA LYS A 81 -9.15 6.17 -9.11
C LYS A 81 -9.23 7.00 -10.38
N ARG A 82 -8.17 6.97 -11.18
CA ARG A 82 -8.18 7.55 -12.52
C ARG A 82 -9.20 6.73 -13.29
N LEU A 83 -10.10 7.44 -13.95
CA LEU A 83 -11.09 6.78 -14.77
C LEU A 83 -10.39 5.96 -15.85
N PRO A 84 -10.94 4.80 -16.24
CA PRO A 84 -10.47 4.04 -17.40
C PRO A 84 -10.29 4.95 -18.61
N MET A 85 -9.33 4.63 -19.49
CA MET A 85 -9.00 5.48 -20.64
C MET A 85 -10.21 5.75 -21.56
N SER A 86 -11.13 4.79 -21.67
CA SER A 86 -12.39 4.93 -22.40
C SER A 86 -13.34 5.98 -21.82
N LEU A 87 -13.16 6.37 -20.56
CA LEU A 87 -13.97 7.36 -19.85
C LEU A 87 -13.23 8.69 -19.64
N CYS A 88 -12.07 8.88 -20.28
CA CYS A 88 -11.31 10.13 -20.17
C CYS A 88 -12.11 11.35 -20.67
N PHE A 89 -13.05 11.16 -21.60
CA PHE A 89 -13.92 12.23 -22.13
C PHE A 89 -14.72 12.96 -21.04
N LEU A 90 -15.00 12.28 -19.91
CA LEU A 90 -15.74 12.87 -18.79
C LEU A 90 -15.00 14.04 -18.14
N TYR A 91 -13.65 14.07 -18.19
CA TYR A 91 -12.89 15.19 -17.68
C TYR A 91 -13.14 16.47 -18.48
N ASP A 92 -13.26 16.33 -19.81
CA ASP A 92 -13.49 17.46 -20.72
C ASP A 92 -14.97 17.89 -20.71
N GLU A 93 -15.90 16.93 -20.78
CA GLU A 93 -17.35 17.19 -20.83
C GLU A 93 -17.88 17.83 -19.54
N PHE A 94 -17.41 17.36 -18.39
CA PHE A 94 -17.85 17.87 -17.08
C PHE A 94 -16.88 18.92 -16.49
N ASN A 95 -15.84 19.33 -17.23
CA ASN A 95 -14.78 20.22 -16.72
C ASN A 95 -14.18 19.75 -15.38
N ILE A 96 -14.15 18.42 -15.16
CA ILE A 96 -13.59 17.84 -13.94
C ILE A 96 -12.07 18.01 -14.03
N LYS A 97 -11.53 18.84 -13.16
CA LYS A 97 -10.08 19.01 -13.00
C LYS A 97 -9.68 18.45 -11.64
N PRO A 98 -8.56 17.72 -11.54
CA PRO A 98 -8.05 17.33 -10.23
C PRO A 98 -7.85 18.60 -9.40
N SER A 99 -8.25 18.56 -8.13
CA SER A 99 -8.03 19.67 -7.21
C SER A 99 -6.55 20.04 -7.25
N LYS A 100 -6.24 21.33 -7.42
CA LYS A 100 -4.87 21.81 -7.28
C LYS A 100 -4.42 21.43 -5.87
N VAL A 101 -3.39 20.59 -5.76
CA VAL A 101 -2.72 20.39 -4.47
C VAL A 101 -2.09 21.73 -4.15
N ASP A 102 -2.72 22.47 -3.26
CA ASP A 102 -2.21 23.75 -2.80
C ASP A 102 -0.97 23.45 -1.95
N LYS A 103 0.18 23.95 -2.40
CA LYS A 103 1.47 23.74 -1.73
C LYS A 103 1.52 24.45 -0.38
N ASP A 104 0.65 25.43 -0.17
CA ASP A 104 0.52 26.19 1.06
C ASP A 104 -0.55 25.60 1.99
N LEU A 105 -1.21 24.51 1.58
CA LEU A 105 -2.19 23.80 2.40
C LEU A 105 -1.50 22.93 3.45
N ASN A 106 -0.89 23.58 4.44
CA ASN A 106 -0.36 22.94 5.63
C ASN A 106 -1.50 22.60 6.62
N MET A 107 -2.55 21.91 6.15
CA MET A 107 -3.60 21.38 7.01
C MET A 107 -3.12 20.05 7.62
N HIS A 108 -2.23 20.14 8.60
CA HIS A 108 -2.05 19.06 9.56
C HIS A 108 -3.36 18.92 10.35
N PHE A 109 -4.22 17.97 9.98
CA PHE A 109 -5.31 17.48 10.84
C PHE A 109 -4.74 16.61 11.98
N GLU A 110 -3.62 17.04 12.55
CA GLU A 110 -3.14 16.54 13.81
C GLU A 110 -4.01 17.16 14.88
N VAL A 111 -4.69 16.31 15.65
CA VAL A 111 -5.32 16.76 16.90
C VAL A 111 -4.18 17.28 17.77
N THR A 112 -4.11 18.60 17.96
CA THR A 112 -3.16 19.18 18.90
C THR A 112 -3.40 18.55 20.27
N LEU A 113 -2.35 17.98 20.86
CA LEU A 113 -2.38 17.36 22.18
C LEU A 113 -2.71 18.36 23.32
N GLU A 114 -2.98 19.63 22.98
CA GLU A 114 -3.43 20.67 23.90
C GLU A 114 -4.72 20.30 24.64
N ILE A 115 -5.54 19.39 24.10
CA ILE A 115 -6.72 18.84 24.80
C ILE A 115 -6.31 18.02 26.04
N PHE A 116 -5.10 17.48 26.08
CA PHE A 116 -4.59 16.71 27.22
C PHE A 116 -3.88 17.57 28.28
N ASN A 117 -3.60 18.84 27.99
CA ASN A 117 -3.08 19.80 28.97
C ASN A 117 -4.24 20.62 29.53
N THR A 118 -5.15 19.96 30.23
CA THR A 118 -5.95 20.66 31.24
C THR A 118 -5.23 20.43 32.57
N ASP A 119 -4.55 21.47 33.05
CA ASP A 119 -3.77 21.48 34.28
C ASP A 119 -4.60 21.02 35.50
N ALA A 120 -3.98 20.20 36.34
CA ALA A 120 -4.15 20.21 37.78
C ALA A 120 -2.83 19.78 38.45
#